data_AF-A0A7W1FUE1-F1
#
_entry.id   AF-A0A7W1FUE1-F1
#
_cell.length_a   1.000
_cell.length_b   1.000
_cell.length_c   1.000
_cell.angle_alpha   90.00
_cell.angle_beta   90.00
_cell.angle_gamma   90.00
#
_symmetry.space_group_name_H-M   'P 1'
#
loop_
_entity.id
_entity.type
_entity.pdbx_description
1 polymer ?
#
loop_
_entity_poly.entity_id
_entity_poly.type
_entity_poly.pdbx_seq_one_letter_code
_entity_poly.pdbx_strand_id
1 'polypeptide(L)'
;MNGDRVRGAFREGRTALVPYLTGGYPTLEGAREVGEAYLEAGADVLEIGVPFSDPLADGPTIQETTTRALANGADLDYCMELASAFSRRLPVVFLLYYNVIFARGAERFLQEVAGAGVSGLVIPDLPVDEAGRFAELAAAAGVAFCPLVAPTST
;
A
#
# COMPACT_ATOMS: atom_id res chain seq x y z
N MET A 1 6.45 16.49 -1.04
CA MET A 1 5.11 15.85 -1.04
C MET A 1 5.23 14.47 -0.41
N ASN A 2 4.13 13.80 -0.02
CA ASN A 2 4.23 12.46 0.60
C ASN A 2 4.91 11.45 -0.34
N GLY A 3 4.66 11.53 -1.65
CA GLY A 3 5.28 10.72 -2.69
C GLY A 3 6.81 10.76 -2.74
N ASP A 4 7.44 11.88 -2.36
CA ASP A 4 8.91 12.01 -2.37
C ASP A 4 9.57 11.17 -1.28
N ARG A 5 8.81 10.82 -0.23
CA ARG A 5 9.31 10.04 0.91
C ARG A 5 9.65 8.61 0.52
N VAL A 6 8.91 8.02 -0.43
CA VAL A 6 9.22 6.69 -0.97
C VAL A 6 10.59 6.73 -1.65
N ARG A 7 10.84 7.72 -2.52
CA ARG A 7 12.16 7.87 -3.17
C ARG A 7 13.28 8.09 -2.15
N GLY A 8 13.03 8.88 -1.10
CA GLY A 8 14.00 9.14 -0.03
C GLY A 8 14.45 7.92 0.78
N ALA A 9 13.71 6.81 0.70
CA ALA A 9 14.09 5.53 1.30
C ALA A 9 15.21 4.80 0.52
N PHE A 10 15.27 4.98 -0.80
CA PHE A 10 16.23 4.34 -1.70
C PHE A 10 17.50 5.19 -1.86
N ARG A 11 18.31 5.24 -0.81
CA ARG A 11 19.58 6.00 -0.79
C ARG A 11 20.71 5.23 -1.45
N GLU A 12 21.64 5.95 -2.08
CA GLU A 12 22.85 5.34 -2.66
C GLU A 12 23.67 4.59 -1.61
N GLY A 13 24.23 3.44 -2.00
CA GLY A 13 25.12 2.64 -1.16
C GLY A 13 24.43 1.82 -0.06
N ARG A 14 23.09 1.81 -0.01
CA ARG A 14 22.32 0.96 0.92
C ARG A 14 21.08 0.37 0.26
N THR A 15 20.85 -0.93 0.46
CA THR A 15 19.60 -1.59 0.06
C THR A 15 18.45 -1.14 0.96
N ALA A 16 17.33 -0.74 0.35
CA ALA A 16 16.11 -0.44 1.10
C ALA A 16 15.40 -1.73 1.52
N LEU A 17 14.90 -1.77 2.76
CA LEU A 17 14.08 -2.86 3.28
C LEU A 17 12.60 -2.44 3.28
N VAL A 18 11.78 -3.16 2.50
CA VAL A 18 10.34 -2.91 2.35
C VAL A 18 9.56 -4.18 2.71
N PRO A 19 9.24 -4.40 3.99
CA PRO A 19 8.41 -5.53 4.39
C PRO A 19 6.93 -5.25 4.11
N TYR A 20 6.23 -6.32 3.74
CA TYR A 20 4.80 -6.33 3.47
C TYR A 20 4.04 -6.98 4.63
N LEU A 21 2.92 -6.38 5.04
CA LEU A 21 1.89 -7.03 5.86
C LEU A 21 0.51 -6.89 5.23
N THR A 22 -0.36 -7.87 5.46
CA THR A 22 -1.78 -7.75 5.11
C THR A 22 -2.51 -7.00 6.23
N GLY A 23 -3.17 -5.91 5.89
CA GLY A 23 -3.93 -5.09 6.84
C GLY A 23 -4.99 -5.92 7.55
N GLY A 24 -4.86 -6.06 8.88
CA GLY A 24 -5.83 -6.78 9.71
C GLY A 24 -5.51 -8.26 9.95
N TYR A 25 -4.33 -8.72 9.55
CA TYR A 25 -3.80 -10.04 9.87
C TYR A 25 -2.62 -9.96 10.87
N PRO A 26 -2.50 -10.86 11.86
CA PRO A 26 -3.40 -11.97 12.18
C PRO A 26 -4.73 -11.56 12.84
N THR A 27 -4.77 -10.35 13.41
CA THR A 27 -5.95 -9.63 13.91
C THR A 27 -5.78 -8.15 13.57
N LEU A 28 -6.81 -7.32 13.80
CA LEU A 28 -6.67 -5.86 13.63
C LEU A 28 -5.54 -5.30 14.53
N GLU A 29 -5.51 -5.68 15.80
CA GLU A 29 -4.44 -5.27 16.72
C GLU A 29 -3.08 -5.88 16.32
N GLY A 30 -3.06 -7.17 15.95
CA GLY A 30 -1.84 -7.87 15.57
C GLY A 30 -1.17 -7.30 14.31
N ALA A 31 -1.95 -6.78 13.36
CA ALA A 31 -1.38 -6.10 12.18
C ALA A 31 -0.59 -4.85 12.57
N ARG A 32 -1.04 -4.12 13.60
CA ARG A 32 -0.29 -2.99 14.17
C ARG A 32 0.98 -3.45 14.87
N GLU A 33 0.92 -4.51 15.67
CA GLU A 33 2.10 -5.08 16.33
C GLU A 33 3.16 -5.52 15.31
N VAL A 34 2.73 -6.14 14.21
CA VAL A 34 3.63 -6.53 13.09
C VAL A 34 4.29 -5.29 12.46
N GLY A 35 3.51 -4.23 12.20
CA GLY A 35 4.05 -2.97 11.67
C GLY A 35 5.07 -2.31 12.61
N GLU A 36 4.83 -2.33 13.92
CA GLU A 36 5.80 -1.84 14.92
C GLU A 36 7.08 -2.69 14.91
N ALA A 37 6.95 -4.02 14.85
CA ALA A 37 8.10 -4.92 14.77
C ALA A 37 8.94 -4.68 13.49
N TYR A 38 8.31 -4.43 12.35
CA TYR A 38 9.01 -4.08 11.11
C TYR A 38 9.79 -2.78 11.24
N LEU A 39 9.18 -1.78 11.87
CA LEU A 39 9.83 -0.50 12.10
C LEU A 39 11.02 -0.63 13.05
N GLU A 40 10.89 -1.37 14.15
CA GLU A 40 11.97 -1.65 15.10
C GLU A 40 13.11 -2.45 14.45
N ALA A 41 12.79 -3.34 13.51
CA ALA A 41 13.75 -4.09 12.72
C ALA A 41 14.47 -3.25 11.63
N GLY A 42 14.11 -1.97 11.47
CA GLY A 42 14.77 -1.04 10.54
C GLY A 42 14.17 -1.00 9.14
N ALA A 43 12.86 -1.24 9.01
CA ALA A 43 12.15 -1.03 7.74
C ALA A 43 12.28 0.43 7.25
N ASP A 44 12.48 0.58 5.94
CA ASP A 44 12.62 1.89 5.30
C ASP A 44 11.30 2.38 4.69
N VAL A 45 10.45 1.44 4.29
CA VAL A 45 9.09 1.65 3.80
C VAL A 45 8.22 0.56 4.38
N LEU A 46 7.03 0.88 4.84
CA LEU A 46 6.04 -0.12 5.23
C LEU A 46 5.06 -0.34 4.07
N GLU A 47 4.96 -1.56 3.56
CA GLU A 47 3.93 -1.91 2.58
C GLU A 47 2.75 -2.60 3.29
N ILE A 48 1.54 -2.07 3.09
CA ILE A 48 0.30 -2.59 3.66
C ILE A 48 -0.59 -3.07 2.51
N GLY A 49 -0.86 -4.38 2.48
CA GLY A 49 -1.88 -4.95 1.61
C GLY A 49 -3.27 -4.61 2.11
N VAL A 50 -4.08 -3.94 1.29
CA VAL A 50 -5.50 -3.71 1.57
C VAL A 50 -6.25 -4.99 1.19
N PRO A 51 -6.90 -5.68 2.15
CA PRO A 51 -7.53 -6.96 1.87
C PRO A 51 -8.68 -6.81 0.87
N PHE A 52 -8.73 -7.71 -0.11
CA PHE A 52 -9.71 -7.71 -1.19
C PHE A 52 -10.29 -9.12 -1.39
N SER A 53 -11.57 -9.21 -1.77
CA SER A 53 -12.29 -10.49 -1.88
C SER A 53 -11.78 -11.38 -3.01
N ASP A 54 -11.26 -10.77 -4.09
CA ASP A 54 -10.87 -11.48 -5.31
C ASP A 54 -9.41 -11.18 -5.70
N PRO A 55 -8.42 -11.60 -4.88
CA PRO A 55 -7.03 -11.24 -5.07
C PRO A 55 -6.34 -12.12 -6.14
N LEU A 56 -6.57 -11.78 -7.42
CA LEU A 56 -6.10 -12.57 -8.57
C LEU A 56 -4.58 -12.61 -8.76
N ALA A 57 -3.85 -11.59 -8.29
CA ALA A 57 -2.41 -11.47 -8.50
C ALA A 57 -1.57 -12.10 -7.36
N ASP A 58 -2.21 -12.41 -6.23
CA ASP A 58 -1.52 -12.85 -5.02
C ASP A 58 -1.30 -14.36 -4.99
N GLY A 59 -0.16 -14.78 -4.41
CA GLY A 59 0.12 -16.19 -4.13
C GLY A 59 -0.69 -16.74 -2.94
N PRO A 60 -0.75 -18.07 -2.77
CA PRO A 60 -1.61 -18.72 -1.78
C PRO A 60 -1.36 -18.29 -0.33
N THR A 61 -0.12 -17.95 0.02
CA THR A 61 0.22 -17.42 1.35
C THR A 61 -0.46 -16.07 1.60
N ILE A 62 -0.45 -15.15 0.64
CA ILE A 62 -1.04 -13.83 0.79
C ILE A 62 -2.57 -13.92 0.73
N GLN A 63 -3.12 -14.79 -0.14
CA GLN A 63 -4.56 -15.07 -0.20
C GLN A 63 -5.11 -15.57 1.15
N GLU A 64 -4.39 -16.47 1.84
CA GLU A 64 -4.79 -16.96 3.17
C GLU A 64 -4.82 -15.84 4.21
N THR A 65 -3.79 -14.97 4.25
CA THR A 65 -3.78 -13.82 5.17
C THR A 65 -4.90 -12.83 4.87
N THR A 66 -5.22 -12.62 3.60
CA THR A 66 -6.30 -11.73 3.13
C THR A 66 -7.67 -12.25 3.55
N THR A 67 -7.91 -13.56 3.37
CA THR A 67 -9.15 -14.21 3.80
C THR A 67 -9.40 -14.02 5.30
N ARG A 68 -8.34 -14.20 6.12
CA ARG A 68 -8.42 -13.98 7.57
C ARG A 68 -8.59 -12.52 7.94
N ALA A 69 -7.90 -11.61 7.27
CA ALA A 69 -8.05 -10.17 7.48
C ALA A 69 -9.49 -9.70 7.21
N LEU A 70 -10.11 -10.17 6.13
CA LEU A 70 -11.52 -9.90 5.83
C LEU A 70 -12.45 -10.48 6.91
N ALA A 71 -12.19 -11.70 7.40
CA ALA A 71 -12.94 -12.30 8.50
C ALA A 71 -12.80 -11.53 9.83
N ASN A 72 -11.66 -10.85 10.03
CA ASN A 72 -11.43 -9.95 11.16
C ASN A 72 -12.13 -8.58 11.01
N GLY A 73 -12.78 -8.33 9.86
CA GLY A 73 -13.47 -7.07 9.57
C GLY A 73 -12.56 -5.96 9.04
N ALA A 74 -11.37 -6.28 8.53
CA ALA A 74 -10.49 -5.29 7.94
C ALA A 74 -11.03 -4.80 6.59
N ASP A 75 -11.01 -3.48 6.40
CA ASP A 75 -11.41 -2.80 5.17
C ASP A 75 -10.44 -1.65 4.84
N LEU A 76 -10.76 -0.85 3.81
CA LEU A 76 -9.96 0.30 3.40
C LEU A 76 -9.87 1.36 4.50
N ASP A 77 -10.96 1.64 5.21
CA ASP A 77 -11.00 2.69 6.24
C ASP A 77 -10.10 2.30 7.42
N TYR A 78 -10.14 1.03 7.85
CA TYR A 78 -9.19 0.46 8.81
C TYR A 78 -7.74 0.56 8.33
N CYS A 79 -7.46 0.22 7.06
CA CYS A 79 -6.09 0.31 6.53
C CYS A 79 -5.56 1.74 6.52
N MET A 80 -6.42 2.74 6.28
CA MET A 80 -6.06 4.16 6.37
C MET A 80 -5.76 4.58 7.82
N GLU A 81 -6.52 4.09 8.79
CA GLU A 81 -6.21 4.29 10.22
C GLU A 81 -4.85 3.67 10.59
N LEU A 82 -4.62 2.42 10.17
CA LEU A 82 -3.36 1.72 10.39
C LEU A 82 -2.18 2.49 9.76
N ALA A 83 -2.31 2.94 8.51
CA ALA A 83 -1.31 3.75 7.84
C ALA A 83 -1.00 5.04 8.61
N SER A 84 -2.03 5.71 9.14
CA SER A 84 -1.89 6.95 9.91
C SER A 84 -1.05 6.77 11.18
N ALA A 85 -1.06 5.57 11.78
CA ALA A 85 -0.22 5.26 12.95
C ALA A 85 1.29 5.23 12.62
N PHE A 86 1.65 4.89 11.36
CA PHE A 86 3.04 4.73 10.92
C PHE A 86 3.54 5.89 10.06
N SER A 87 2.66 6.60 9.37
CA SER A 87 3.01 7.54 8.30
C SER A 87 3.93 8.67 8.73
N ARG A 88 4.00 9.04 10.03
CA ARG A 88 4.96 10.04 10.53
C ARG A 88 6.37 9.49 10.75
N ARG A 89 6.52 8.17 10.90
CA ARG A 89 7.78 7.49 11.28
C ARG A 89 8.52 6.97 10.05
N LEU A 90 7.80 6.46 9.06
CA LEU A 90 8.34 5.98 7.78
C LEU A 90 7.30 6.14 6.67
N PRO A 91 7.68 6.18 5.38
CA PRO A 91 6.72 6.14 4.28
C PRO A 91 5.90 4.85 4.31
N VAL A 92 4.59 4.98 4.09
CA VAL A 92 3.66 3.85 3.97
C VAL A 92 3.21 3.75 2.52
N VAL A 93 3.22 2.54 1.97
CA VAL A 93 2.72 2.22 0.63
C VAL A 93 1.55 1.25 0.76
N PHE A 94 0.48 1.49 0.01
CA PHE A 94 -0.58 0.50 -0.13
C PHE A 94 -0.36 -0.38 -1.35
N LEU A 95 -0.55 -1.68 -1.16
CA LEU A 95 -0.77 -2.63 -2.23
C LEU A 95 -2.26 -2.97 -2.24
N LEU A 96 -2.97 -2.66 -3.33
CA LEU A 96 -4.41 -2.85 -3.41
C LEU A 96 -4.89 -3.04 -4.85
N TYR A 97 -5.99 -3.75 -5.03
CA TYR A 97 -6.64 -3.93 -6.33
C TYR A 97 -7.43 -2.68 -6.73
N TYR A 98 -7.45 -2.37 -8.03
CA TYR A 98 -8.06 -1.18 -8.59
C TYR A 98 -9.55 -1.07 -8.29
N ASN A 99 -10.26 -2.20 -8.14
CA ASN A 99 -11.67 -2.20 -7.78
C ASN A 99 -11.96 -1.46 -6.44
N VAL A 100 -11.06 -1.52 -5.47
CA VAL A 100 -11.19 -0.77 -4.20
C VAL A 100 -11.19 0.74 -4.45
N ILE A 101 -10.31 1.19 -5.34
CA ILE A 101 -10.18 2.59 -5.76
C ILE A 101 -11.42 3.02 -6.56
N PHE A 102 -11.83 2.18 -7.51
CA PHE A 102 -12.99 2.43 -8.36
C PHE A 102 -14.28 2.55 -7.54
N ALA A 103 -14.51 1.64 -6.58
CA ALA A 103 -15.69 1.66 -5.72
C ALA A 103 -15.76 2.90 -4.81
N ARG A 104 -14.62 3.41 -4.33
CA ARG A 104 -14.56 4.65 -3.53
C ARG A 104 -14.62 5.92 -4.39
N GLY A 105 -14.22 5.81 -5.66
CA GLY A 105 -13.98 6.91 -6.59
C GLY A 105 -12.54 7.44 -6.49
N ALA A 106 -11.81 7.47 -7.61
CA ALA A 106 -10.36 7.70 -7.62
C ALA A 106 -9.91 9.01 -6.96
N GLU A 107 -10.58 10.13 -7.24
CA GLU A 107 -10.23 11.44 -6.65
C GLU A 107 -10.43 11.45 -5.13
N ARG A 108 -11.58 10.93 -4.68
CA ARG A 108 -11.91 10.81 -3.25
C ARG A 108 -10.91 9.89 -2.55
N PHE A 109 -10.66 8.72 -3.14
CA PHE A 109 -9.68 7.76 -2.63
C PHE A 109 -8.31 8.42 -2.45
N LEU A 110 -7.80 9.12 -3.47
CA LEU A 110 -6.50 9.77 -3.42
C LEU A 110 -6.41 10.86 -2.34
N GLN A 111 -7.47 11.64 -2.16
CA GLN A 111 -7.56 12.63 -1.08
C GLN A 111 -7.53 11.99 0.31
N GLU A 112 -8.29 10.92 0.51
CA GLU A 112 -8.38 10.22 1.79
C GLU A 112 -7.07 9.52 2.16
N VAL A 113 -6.44 8.79 1.23
CA VAL A 113 -5.15 8.12 1.50
C VAL A 113 -4.02 9.13 1.69
N ALA A 114 -4.02 10.24 0.96
CA ALA A 114 -3.08 11.34 1.20
C ALA A 114 -3.26 11.94 2.60
N GLY A 115 -4.51 12.12 3.04
CA GLY A 115 -4.87 12.57 4.39
C GLY A 115 -4.43 11.62 5.49
N ALA A 116 -4.47 10.31 5.24
CA ALA A 116 -3.94 9.27 6.12
C ALA A 116 -2.39 9.22 6.13
N GLY A 117 -1.73 9.99 5.26
CA GLY A 117 -0.27 10.03 5.14
C GLY A 117 0.32 8.88 4.33
N VAL A 118 -0.49 8.19 3.52
CA VAL A 118 0.01 7.19 2.55
C VAL A 118 0.92 7.91 1.54
N SER A 119 2.11 7.36 1.37
CA SER A 119 3.16 7.91 0.52
C SER A 119 3.13 7.35 -0.89
N GLY A 120 2.63 6.14 -1.09
CA GLY A 120 2.53 5.56 -2.43
C GLY A 120 1.55 4.41 -2.58
N LEU A 121 1.34 4.00 -3.82
CA LEU A 121 0.37 2.98 -4.22
C LEU A 121 1.01 2.02 -5.22
N VAL A 122 0.85 0.73 -4.97
CA VAL A 122 1.06 -0.38 -5.91
C VAL A 122 -0.30 -0.94 -6.25
N ILE A 123 -0.65 -0.96 -7.54
CA ILE A 123 -1.95 -1.42 -8.03
C ILE A 123 -1.70 -2.56 -9.04
N PRO A 124 -1.73 -3.83 -8.62
CA PRO A 124 -1.26 -4.94 -9.46
C PRO A 124 -2.03 -5.13 -10.76
N ASP A 125 -3.32 -4.78 -10.75
CA ASP A 125 -4.27 -4.92 -11.86
C ASP A 125 -4.44 -3.64 -12.69
N LEU A 126 -3.61 -2.60 -12.47
CA LEU A 126 -3.57 -1.38 -13.28
C LEU A 126 -2.28 -1.33 -14.13
N PRO A 127 -2.31 -1.80 -15.38
CA PRO A 127 -1.13 -1.81 -16.24
C PRO A 127 -0.69 -0.39 -16.62
N VAL A 128 0.60 -0.22 -16.91
CA VAL A 128 1.21 1.08 -17.22
C VAL A 128 0.53 1.81 -18.39
N ASP A 129 0.04 1.08 -19.38
CA ASP A 129 -0.65 1.62 -20.56
C ASP A 129 -2.00 2.27 -20.21
N GLU A 130 -2.65 1.83 -19.14
CA GLU A 130 -3.95 2.35 -18.68
C GLU A 130 -3.79 3.34 -17.51
N ALA A 131 -2.62 3.36 -16.87
CA ALA A 131 -2.38 4.12 -15.64
C ALA A 131 -2.25 5.63 -15.83
N GLY A 132 -2.10 6.14 -17.06
CA GLY A 132 -1.73 7.55 -17.32
C GLY A 132 -2.57 8.57 -16.57
N ARG A 133 -3.90 8.51 -16.72
CA ARG A 133 -4.83 9.43 -16.02
C ARG A 133 -4.77 9.25 -14.49
N PHE A 134 -4.66 8.03 -14.02
CA PHE A 134 -4.60 7.76 -12.58
C PHE A 134 -3.29 8.28 -11.97
N ALA A 135 -2.17 8.11 -12.66
CA ALA A 135 -0.87 8.59 -12.23
C ALA A 135 -0.82 10.13 -12.13
N GLU A 136 -1.46 10.83 -13.07
CA GLU A 136 -1.61 12.30 -13.00
C GLU A 136 -2.42 12.73 -11.76
N LEU A 137 -3.55 12.07 -11.49
CA LEU A 137 -4.36 12.34 -10.29
C LEU A 137 -3.58 12.04 -9.01
N ALA A 138 -2.85 10.92 -8.94
CA ALA A 138 -2.05 10.55 -7.79
C ALA A 138 -0.94 11.56 -7.53
N ALA A 139 -0.23 11.99 -8.59
CA ALA A 139 0.79 13.03 -8.51
C ALA A 139 0.21 14.36 -8.02
N ALA A 140 -0.97 14.77 -8.52
CA ALA A 140 -1.67 15.98 -8.05
C ALA A 140 -2.08 15.91 -6.58
N ALA A 141 -2.43 14.71 -6.09
CA ALA A 141 -2.70 14.45 -4.67
C ALA A 141 -1.43 14.29 -3.81
N GLY A 142 -0.24 14.29 -4.42
CA GLY A 142 1.04 14.12 -3.73
C GLY A 142 1.32 12.70 -3.26
N VAL A 143 0.70 11.70 -3.90
CA VAL A 143 0.87 10.26 -3.63
C VAL A 143 1.66 9.61 -4.77
N ALA A 144 2.71 8.85 -4.47
CA ALA A 144 3.48 8.18 -5.50
C ALA A 144 2.71 7.00 -6.12
N PHE A 145 2.73 6.87 -7.44
CA PHE A 145 2.32 5.65 -8.12
C PHE A 145 3.54 4.78 -8.42
N CYS A 146 3.54 3.55 -7.92
CA CYS A 146 4.60 2.56 -8.06
C CYS A 146 4.14 1.47 -9.04
N PRO A 147 4.41 1.62 -10.35
CA PRO A 147 3.98 0.64 -11.34
C PRO A 147 4.74 -0.68 -11.21
N LEU A 148 4.07 -1.79 -11.51
CA LEU A 148 4.72 -3.09 -11.71
C LEU A 148 5.24 -3.20 -13.14
N VAL A 149 6.47 -3.68 -13.29
CA VAL A 149 7.10 -3.94 -14.58
C VAL A 149 7.61 -5.38 -14.59
N ALA A 150 7.16 -6.17 -15.57
CA ALA A 150 7.66 -7.52 -15.75
C ALA A 150 9.00 -7.50 -16.51
N PRO A 151 9.93 -8.46 -16.27
CA PRO A 151 11.19 -8.54 -17.02
C PRO A 151 11.04 -8.68 -18.54
N THR A 152 9.87 -9.14 -19.01
CA THR A 152 9.54 -9.28 -20.44
C THR A 152 8.89 -8.05 -21.06
N SER A 153 8.69 -6.98 -20.28
CA SER A 153 8.14 -5.72 -20.78
C SER A 153 9.16 -5.06 -21.72
N THR A 154 8.68 -4.46 -22.81
CA THR A 154 9.49 -3.82 -23.86
C THR A 154 9.48 -2.31 -23.76
#